data_AF-A0A1S6H612-F1
#
_entry.id   AF-A0A1S6H612-F1
#
_cell.length_a   1.000
_cell.length_b   1.000
_cell.length_c   1.000
_cell.angle_alpha   90.00
_cell.angle_beta   90.00
_cell.angle_gamma   90.00
#
_symmetry.space_group_name_H-M   'P 1'
#
loop_
_entity.id
_entity.type
_entity.pdbx_description
1 polymer ?
#
loop_
_entity_poly.entity_id
_entity_poly.type
_entity_poly.pdbx_seq_one_letter_code
_entity_poly.pdbx_strand_id
1 'polypeptide(L)'
;MKWFKAEVAVFLALLLATVGWLWYRLNLTQEELTALKNQEQTAETIQAAAADIFPDGQIESLNIEVLEVMLASLSARLEVLEAGGGQSGQGGPAPAPATTTTVSFQPQVIYLGAASTQNRDWTETGQAVTINSGDYPADVSATFEAGLSIVGGEAWARLKNKTTGAVLSVTEVMHNNSSTTWKTSPAFKLHSGYNNYVVELKSSSGETVNLAGARIRISR
;
A
#
# COMPACT_ATOMS: atom_id res chain seq x y z
N MET A 1 40.29 44.88 -31.77
CA MET A 1 38.89 44.50 -31.46
C MET A 1 38.63 42.99 -31.33
N LYS A 2 39.36 42.08 -32.00
CA LYS A 2 39.11 40.62 -31.89
C LYS A 2 39.53 40.01 -30.53
N TRP A 3 40.62 40.51 -29.92
CA TRP A 3 41.11 40.04 -28.62
C TRP A 3 40.14 40.32 -27.45
N PHE A 4 39.55 41.51 -27.42
CA PHE A 4 38.59 41.92 -26.39
C PHE A 4 37.32 41.05 -26.38
N LYS A 5 36.90 40.55 -27.54
CA LYS A 5 35.74 39.64 -27.64
C LYS A 5 36.03 38.24 -27.10
N ALA A 6 37.28 37.79 -27.19
CA ALA A 6 37.68 36.48 -26.68
C ALA A 6 37.74 36.48 -25.15
N GLU A 7 38.28 37.53 -24.53
CA GLU A 7 38.34 37.65 -23.07
C GLU A 7 36.95 37.74 -22.43
N VAL A 8 36.05 38.53 -23.03
CA VAL A 8 34.65 38.64 -22.56
C VAL A 8 33.92 37.29 -22.65
N ALA A 9 34.16 36.51 -23.70
CA ALA A 9 33.54 35.19 -23.86
C ALA A 9 34.01 34.20 -22.79
N VAL A 10 35.30 34.22 -22.43
CA VAL A 10 35.87 33.36 -21.37
C VAL A 10 35.32 33.75 -20.00
N PHE A 11 35.23 35.04 -19.70
CA PHE A 11 34.62 35.53 -18.46
C PHE A 11 33.14 35.14 -18.35
N LEU A 12 32.39 35.24 -19.45
CA LEU A 12 30.97 34.86 -19.47
C LEU A 12 30.78 33.36 -19.23
N ALA A 13 31.64 32.52 -19.83
CA ALA A 13 31.60 31.07 -19.65
C ALA A 13 31.92 30.67 -18.20
N LEU A 14 32.91 31.31 -17.57
CA LEU A 14 33.23 31.10 -16.15
C LEU A 14 32.07 31.54 -15.25
N LEU A 15 31.45 32.69 -15.54
CA LEU A 15 30.33 33.19 -14.75
C LEU A 15 29.13 32.24 -14.83
N LEU A 16 28.78 31.74 -16.02
CA LEU A 16 27.72 30.76 -16.19
C LEU A 16 28.03 29.43 -15.49
N ALA A 17 29.28 28.96 -15.53
CA ALA A 17 29.70 27.76 -14.82
C ALA A 17 29.57 27.91 -13.30
N THR A 18 29.97 29.06 -12.74
CA THR A 18 29.85 29.34 -11.30
C THR A 18 28.40 29.47 -10.85
N VAL A 19 27.54 30.12 -11.64
CA VAL A 19 26.11 30.25 -11.35
C VAL A 19 25.41 28.89 -11.43
N GLY A 20 25.73 28.08 -12.45
CA GLY A 20 25.19 26.72 -12.58
C GLY A 20 25.63 25.81 -11.43
N TRP A 21 26.90 25.89 -11.00
CA TRP A 21 27.40 25.13 -9.86
C TRP A 21 26.75 25.55 -8.54
N LEU A 22 26.54 26.85 -8.33
CA LEU A 22 25.86 27.37 -7.14
C LEU A 22 24.39 26.93 -7.11
N TRP A 23 23.69 27.00 -8.25
CA TRP A 23 22.31 26.54 -8.38
C TRP A 23 22.17 25.04 -8.12
N TYR A 24 23.08 24.22 -8.67
CA TYR A 24 23.13 22.78 -8.41
C TYR A 24 23.37 22.46 -6.92
N ARG A 25 24.32 23.17 -6.28
CA ARG A 25 24.59 23.02 -4.83
C ARG A 25 23.39 23.40 -3.98
N LEU A 26 22.68 24.48 -4.32
CA LEU A 26 21.47 24.90 -3.62
C LEU A 26 20.33 23.88 -3.78
N ASN A 27 20.14 23.32 -4.97
CA ASN A 27 19.10 22.33 -5.20
C ASN A 27 19.35 21.04 -4.40
N LEU A 28 20.60 20.60 -4.32
CA LEU A 28 20.97 19.41 -3.53
C LEU A 28 20.69 19.59 -2.03
N THR A 29 20.93 20.80 -1.48
CA THR A 29 20.63 21.09 -0.08
C THR A 29 19.13 21.17 0.24
N GLN A 30 18.28 21.48 -0.74
CA GLN A 30 16.82 21.53 -0.54
C GLN A 30 16.22 20.13 -0.42
N GLU A 31 16.75 19.15 -1.14
CA GLU A 31 16.32 17.74 -1.01
C GLU A 31 16.62 17.21 0.39
N GLU A 32 17.82 17.48 0.93
CA GLU A 32 18.20 17.09 2.29
C GLU A 32 17.33 17.77 3.36
N LEU A 33 17.04 19.07 3.23
CA LEU A 33 16.14 19.77 4.16
C LEU A 33 14.72 19.22 4.11
N THR A 34 14.25 18.82 2.93
CA THR A 34 12.90 18.27 2.74
C THR A 34 12.82 16.86 3.33
N ALA A 35 13.86 16.05 3.17
CA ALA A 35 13.96 14.73 3.79
C ALA A 35 13.97 14.82 5.33
N LEU A 36 14.72 15.77 5.89
CA LEU A 36 14.75 16.00 7.34
C LEU A 36 13.39 16.47 7.90
N LYS A 37 12.71 17.40 7.21
CA LYS A 37 11.36 17.83 7.60
C LYS A 37 10.34 16.70 7.54
N ASN A 38 10.39 15.87 6.50
CA ASN A 38 9.50 14.71 6.38
C ASN A 38 9.79 13.65 7.46
N GLN A 39 11.05 13.52 7.90
CA GLN A 39 11.44 12.62 8.99
C GLN A 39 10.96 13.15 10.36
N GLU A 40 11.08 14.45 10.61
CA GLU A 40 10.58 15.08 11.83
C GLU A 40 9.04 14.99 11.92
N GLN A 41 8.36 15.24 10.81
CA GLN A 41 6.90 15.18 10.73
C GLN A 41 6.35 13.75 10.81
N THR A 42 7.09 12.75 10.33
CA THR A 42 6.74 11.33 10.55
C THR A 42 6.96 10.91 12.00
N ALA A 43 8.00 11.39 12.68
CA ALA A 43 8.21 11.14 14.11
C ALA A 43 7.08 11.73 14.97
N GLU A 44 6.67 12.98 14.72
CA GLU A 44 5.54 13.60 15.42
C GLU A 44 4.21 12.88 15.16
N THR A 45 3.97 12.42 13.93
CA THR A 45 2.73 11.69 13.57
C THR A 45 2.69 10.30 14.22
N ILE A 46 3.82 9.59 14.29
CA ILE A 46 3.93 8.30 14.96
C ILE A 46 3.76 8.48 16.48
N GLN A 47 4.32 9.55 17.05
CA GLN A 47 4.21 9.83 18.49
C GLN A 47 2.80 10.28 18.91
N ALA A 48 2.12 11.05 18.06
CA ALA A 48 0.70 11.39 18.24
C ALA A 48 -0.21 10.16 18.08
N ALA A 49 0.07 9.28 17.10
CA ALA A 49 -0.67 8.03 16.94
C ALA A 49 -0.40 7.04 18.08
N ALA A 50 0.82 7.01 18.62
CA ALA A 50 1.16 6.17 19.77
C ALA A 50 0.46 6.65 21.06
N ALA A 51 0.30 7.95 21.25
CA ALA A 51 -0.41 8.53 22.40
C ALA A 51 -1.93 8.25 22.39
N ASP A 52 -2.53 8.08 21.21
CA ASP A 52 -3.95 7.75 21.05
C ASP A 52 -4.23 6.24 21.26
N ILE A 53 -3.22 5.39 21.01
CA ILE A 53 -3.31 3.93 21.19
C ILE A 53 -2.90 3.52 22.63
N PHE A 54 -1.99 4.26 23.26
CA PHE A 54 -1.49 3.98 24.61
C PHE A 54 -1.51 5.26 25.48
N PRO A 55 -2.63 5.57 26.15
CA PRO A 55 -2.84 6.84 26.84
C PRO A 55 -2.06 7.00 28.16
N ASP A 56 -1.29 5.99 28.60
CA ASP A 56 -0.36 6.08 29.72
C ASP A 56 1.03 5.68 29.24
N GLY A 57 2.00 6.59 29.35
CA GLY A 57 3.35 6.48 28.80
C GLY A 57 4.18 5.32 29.35
N GLN A 58 3.89 4.09 28.91
CA GLN A 58 4.71 2.90 29.11
C GLN A 58 5.29 2.42 27.78
N ILE A 59 6.14 3.25 27.17
CA ILE A 59 7.15 2.76 26.21
C ILE A 59 8.47 2.61 26.96
N GLU A 60 8.44 1.91 28.08
CA GLU A 60 9.63 1.33 28.69
C GLU A 60 9.21 -0.05 29.19
N SER A 61 9.86 -1.08 28.65
CA SER A 61 9.60 -2.51 28.86
C SER A 61 8.45 -3.13 28.04
N LEU A 62 8.79 -3.51 26.80
CA LEU A 62 8.21 -4.72 26.18
C LEU A 62 8.59 -5.90 27.09
N ASN A 63 7.84 -6.07 28.18
CA ASN A 63 8.15 -6.97 29.26
C ASN A 63 8.18 -8.39 28.72
N ILE A 64 9.28 -9.08 29.04
CA ILE A 64 9.52 -10.51 28.86
C ILE A 64 8.30 -11.34 29.28
N GLU A 65 7.53 -10.83 30.25
CA GLU A 65 6.25 -11.38 30.73
C GLU A 65 5.19 -11.55 29.63
N VAL A 66 5.06 -10.63 28.66
CA VAL A 66 4.11 -10.77 27.53
C VAL A 66 4.58 -11.89 26.59
N LEU A 67 5.88 -12.03 26.40
CA LEU A 67 6.46 -13.09 25.58
C LEU A 67 6.35 -14.47 26.25
N GLU A 68 6.50 -14.53 27.58
CA GLU A 68 6.30 -15.73 28.38
C GLU A 68 4.84 -16.18 28.37
N VAL A 69 3.89 -15.23 28.44
CA VAL A 69 2.46 -15.51 28.31
C VAL A 69 2.12 -16.04 26.92
N MET A 70 2.72 -15.49 25.86
CA MET A 70 2.52 -16.00 24.50
C MET A 70 3.12 -17.41 24.32
N LEU A 71 4.30 -17.69 24.87
CA LEU A 71 4.92 -19.02 24.83
C LEU A 71 4.09 -20.06 25.60
N ALA A 72 3.61 -19.71 26.80
CA ALA A 72 2.71 -20.57 27.57
C ALA A 72 1.41 -20.87 26.81
N SER A 73 0.87 -19.87 26.10
CA SER A 73 -0.34 -20.05 25.28
C SER A 73 -0.13 -20.95 24.06
N LEU A 74 1.07 -20.94 23.46
CA LEU A 74 1.43 -21.80 22.34
C LEU A 74 1.64 -23.25 22.80
N SER A 75 2.35 -23.46 23.91
CA SER A 75 2.55 -24.79 24.50
C SER A 75 1.22 -25.43 24.91
N ALA A 76 0.31 -24.66 25.53
CA ALA A 76 -1.02 -25.17 25.87
C ALA A 76 -1.84 -25.59 24.64
N ARG A 77 -1.69 -24.89 23.51
CA ARG A 77 -2.36 -25.26 22.25
C ARG A 77 -1.76 -26.52 21.61
N LEU A 78 -0.44 -26.72 21.74
CA LEU A 78 0.25 -27.92 21.28
C LEU A 78 -0.17 -29.16 22.06
N GLU A 79 -0.32 -29.06 23.38
CA GLU A 79 -0.78 -30.18 24.23
C GLU A 79 -2.22 -30.60 23.91
N VAL A 80 -3.09 -29.64 23.59
CA VAL A 80 -4.46 -29.92 23.13
C VAL A 80 -4.48 -30.55 21.73
N LEU A 81 -3.52 -30.24 20.87
CA LEU A 81 -3.41 -30.86 19.54
C LEU A 81 -2.84 -32.28 19.60
N GLU A 82 -1.89 -32.55 20.51
CA GLU A 82 -1.36 -33.90 20.72
C GLU A 82 -2.38 -34.82 21.41
N ALA A 83 -3.24 -34.29 22.29
CA ALA A 83 -4.35 -35.02 22.90
C ALA A 83 -5.48 -35.39 21.91
N GLY A 84 -5.56 -34.74 20.74
CA GLY A 84 -6.54 -35.02 19.69
C GLY A 84 -6.14 -36.15 18.72
N GLY A 85 -4.96 -36.75 18.90
CA GLY A 85 -4.33 -37.69 17.98
C GLY A 85 -4.69 -39.17 18.14
N GLY A 86 -5.67 -39.56 18.95
CA GLY A 86 -6.13 -40.94 18.97
C GLY A 86 -7.15 -41.29 20.04
N GLN A 87 -8.38 -41.58 19.64
CA GLN A 87 -9.08 -42.84 19.97
C GLN A 87 -10.48 -42.88 19.37
N SER A 88 -10.68 -43.86 18.49
CA SER A 88 -11.96 -44.43 18.13
C SER A 88 -12.49 -45.31 19.28
N GLY A 89 -13.73 -45.07 19.71
CA GLY A 89 -14.56 -46.07 20.40
C GLY A 89 -15.06 -45.73 21.80
N GLN A 90 -16.40 -45.71 21.92
CA GLN A 90 -17.22 -46.17 23.05
C GLN A 90 -17.58 -45.18 24.20
N GLY A 91 -18.81 -44.66 24.12
CA GLY A 91 -19.78 -44.58 25.23
C GLY A 91 -19.40 -43.81 26.50
N GLY A 92 -19.45 -42.48 26.47
CA GLY A 92 -19.44 -41.59 27.64
C GLY A 92 -20.40 -40.40 27.43
N PRO A 93 -20.89 -39.75 28.50
CA PRO A 93 -21.96 -38.74 28.41
C PRO A 93 -21.57 -37.62 27.46
N ALA A 94 -22.53 -37.22 26.61
CA ALA A 94 -22.34 -36.28 25.52
C ALA A 94 -21.51 -35.05 25.95
N PRO A 95 -20.37 -34.76 25.30
CA PRO A 95 -19.65 -33.53 25.57
C PRO A 95 -20.56 -32.35 25.22
N ALA A 96 -20.72 -31.43 26.17
CA ALA A 96 -21.38 -30.16 25.94
C ALA A 96 -20.77 -29.50 24.68
N PRO A 97 -21.58 -28.84 23.83
CA PRO A 97 -21.06 -28.24 22.61
C PRO A 97 -19.95 -27.26 23.00
N ALA A 98 -18.72 -27.59 22.61
CA ALA A 98 -17.59 -26.69 22.70
C ALA A 98 -18.03 -25.42 21.96
N THR A 99 -18.09 -24.30 22.69
CA THR A 99 -18.34 -23.00 22.06
C THR A 99 -17.07 -22.71 21.26
N THR A 100 -17.09 -23.08 19.98
CA THR A 100 -16.07 -22.69 19.02
C THR A 100 -16.08 -21.17 19.00
N THR A 101 -15.10 -20.57 19.65
CA THR A 101 -14.81 -19.15 19.46
C THR A 101 -14.41 -19.00 17.99
N THR A 102 -15.38 -18.66 17.16
CA THR A 102 -15.16 -18.38 15.75
C THR A 102 -14.28 -17.14 15.71
N VAL A 103 -12.98 -17.35 15.43
CA VAL A 103 -12.06 -16.25 15.16
C VAL A 103 -12.63 -15.53 13.94
N SER A 104 -13.21 -14.35 14.15
CA SER A 104 -13.77 -13.57 13.07
C SER A 104 -12.64 -13.01 12.23
N PHE A 105 -12.73 -13.19 10.92
CA PHE A 105 -11.78 -12.62 9.98
C PHE A 105 -11.87 -11.10 10.07
N GLN A 106 -10.75 -10.45 10.39
CA GLN A 106 -10.64 -9.01 10.42
C GLN A 106 -10.40 -8.49 9.00
N PRO A 107 -11.13 -7.46 8.53
CA PRO A 107 -10.89 -6.87 7.21
C PRO A 107 -9.44 -6.41 7.06
N GLN A 108 -8.85 -6.68 5.90
CA GLN A 108 -7.49 -6.28 5.58
C GLN A 108 -7.47 -5.29 4.41
N VAL A 109 -6.49 -4.39 4.42
CA VAL A 109 -6.30 -3.39 3.36
C VAL A 109 -4.88 -3.48 2.86
N ILE A 110 -4.74 -3.67 1.54
CA ILE A 110 -3.47 -3.80 0.84
C ILE A 110 -3.33 -2.59 -0.06
N TYR A 111 -2.32 -1.74 0.20
CA TYR A 111 -2.10 -0.53 -0.58
C TYR A 111 -1.28 -0.83 -1.84
N LEU A 112 -1.71 -0.24 -2.96
CA LEU A 112 -1.10 -0.36 -4.30
C LEU A 112 -0.35 0.92 -4.72
N GLY A 113 -0.32 1.93 -3.83
CA GLY A 113 0.37 3.19 -4.05
C GLY A 113 -0.39 4.21 -4.88
N ALA A 114 0.30 5.28 -5.24
CA ALA A 114 -0.19 6.42 -6.02
C ALA A 114 0.57 6.50 -7.35
N ALA A 115 -0.05 7.04 -8.39
CA ALA A 115 0.56 7.16 -9.72
C ALA A 115 -0.13 8.23 -10.58
N SER A 116 0.40 8.49 -11.76
CA SER A 116 -0.26 9.35 -12.75
C SER A 116 0.02 8.88 -14.17
N THR A 117 -0.89 9.17 -15.10
CA THR A 117 -0.68 8.92 -16.52
C THR A 117 -1.42 9.94 -17.38
N GLN A 118 -0.92 10.17 -18.59
CA GLN A 118 -1.63 10.90 -19.66
C GLN A 118 -2.01 9.96 -20.81
N ASN A 119 -1.66 8.68 -20.71
CA ASN A 119 -1.84 7.75 -21.80
C ASN A 119 -3.33 7.45 -22.03
N ARG A 120 -3.71 7.38 -23.31
CA ARG A 120 -5.06 7.00 -23.74
C ARG A 120 -5.26 5.49 -23.79
N ASP A 121 -4.16 4.75 -23.78
CA ASP A 121 -4.15 3.30 -23.61
C ASP A 121 -3.92 2.92 -22.15
N TRP A 122 -4.42 1.74 -21.77
CA TRP A 122 -4.21 1.17 -20.44
C TRP A 122 -2.72 1.01 -20.15
N THR A 123 -2.26 1.65 -19.09
CA THR A 123 -0.84 1.69 -18.72
C THR A 123 -0.68 1.24 -17.28
N GLU A 124 0.25 0.30 -17.03
CA GLU A 124 0.59 -0.16 -15.69
C GLU A 124 1.27 0.96 -14.89
N THR A 125 0.88 1.12 -13.63
CA THR A 125 1.47 2.09 -12.70
C THR A 125 2.88 1.69 -12.21
N GLY A 126 3.36 0.49 -12.55
CA GLY A 126 4.65 -0.05 -12.14
C GLY A 126 4.71 -0.58 -10.71
N GLN A 127 3.78 -0.17 -9.84
CA GLN A 127 3.64 -0.69 -8.47
C GLN A 127 2.75 -1.93 -8.47
N ALA A 128 3.29 -3.03 -7.98
CA ALA A 128 2.59 -4.32 -7.98
C ALA A 128 2.74 -5.00 -6.61
N VAL A 129 1.71 -5.72 -6.19
CA VAL A 129 1.67 -6.43 -4.91
C VAL A 129 1.38 -7.91 -5.13
N THR A 130 2.18 -8.76 -4.51
CA THR A 130 1.97 -10.21 -4.51
C THR A 130 1.01 -10.59 -3.40
N ILE A 131 -0.07 -11.26 -3.75
CA ILE A 131 -1.08 -11.76 -2.83
C ILE A 131 -1.21 -13.26 -3.03
N ASN A 132 -1.10 -14.03 -1.95
CA ASN A 132 -1.46 -15.44 -1.95
C ASN A 132 -2.92 -15.58 -1.48
N SER A 133 -3.78 -16.12 -2.33
CA SER A 133 -5.18 -16.35 -1.95
C SER A 133 -5.32 -17.34 -0.79
N GLY A 134 -4.32 -18.22 -0.59
CA GLY A 134 -4.31 -19.21 0.49
C GLY A 134 -4.16 -18.62 1.89
N ASP A 135 -3.72 -17.36 2.00
CA ASP A 135 -3.61 -16.66 3.27
C ASP A 135 -4.97 -16.16 3.78
N TYR A 136 -6.02 -16.29 2.97
CA TYR A 136 -7.36 -15.79 3.24
C TYR A 136 -8.39 -16.92 3.27
N PRO A 137 -9.41 -16.83 4.14
CA PRO A 137 -10.53 -17.77 4.14
C PRO A 137 -11.30 -17.78 2.81
N ALA A 138 -11.85 -18.92 2.39
CA ALA A 138 -12.52 -19.06 1.09
C ALA A 138 -13.80 -18.19 0.93
N ASP A 139 -14.41 -17.80 2.04
CA ASP A 139 -15.64 -16.99 2.08
C ASP A 139 -15.38 -15.49 1.86
N VAL A 140 -14.14 -15.00 1.96
CA VAL A 140 -13.86 -13.56 1.83
C VAL A 140 -13.94 -13.09 0.37
N SER A 141 -14.26 -11.82 0.18
CA SER A 141 -14.25 -11.13 -1.10
C SER A 141 -13.36 -9.91 -1.05
N ALA A 142 -12.85 -9.50 -2.21
CA ALA A 142 -12.01 -8.33 -2.37
C ALA A 142 -12.78 -7.21 -3.08
N THR A 143 -12.48 -5.95 -2.74
CA THR A 143 -12.96 -4.77 -3.45
C THR A 143 -11.77 -3.89 -3.80
N PHE A 144 -11.73 -3.37 -5.03
CA PHE A 144 -10.71 -2.42 -5.44
C PHE A 144 -11.18 -1.00 -5.17
N GLU A 145 -10.32 -0.18 -4.60
CA GLU A 145 -10.61 1.22 -4.32
C GLU A 145 -9.49 2.10 -4.87
N ALA A 146 -9.86 3.16 -5.60
CA ALA A 146 -8.92 4.10 -6.19
C ALA A 146 -9.40 5.55 -6.01
N GLY A 147 -8.51 6.41 -5.54
CA GLY A 147 -8.70 7.86 -5.50
C GLY A 147 -8.28 8.49 -6.82
N LEU A 148 -9.24 8.93 -7.64
CA LEU A 148 -8.98 9.45 -8.98
C LEU A 148 -9.32 10.93 -9.10
N SER A 149 -8.55 11.66 -9.92
CA SER A 149 -8.88 13.01 -10.41
C SER A 149 -8.34 13.24 -11.83
N ILE A 150 -9.04 14.07 -12.59
CA ILE A 150 -8.66 14.52 -13.94
C ILE A 150 -9.25 15.89 -14.22
N VAL A 151 -8.51 16.77 -14.89
CA VAL A 151 -8.99 18.14 -15.19
C VAL A 151 -10.06 18.17 -16.28
N GLY A 152 -9.94 17.31 -17.30
CA GLY A 152 -10.93 17.17 -18.36
C GLY A 152 -10.94 15.77 -18.94
N GLY A 153 -12.12 15.23 -19.26
CA GLY A 153 -12.30 13.84 -19.71
C GLY A 153 -12.58 12.88 -18.55
N GLU A 154 -12.17 11.62 -18.72
CA GLU A 154 -12.41 10.55 -17.76
C GLU A 154 -11.10 9.85 -17.38
N ALA A 155 -10.89 9.73 -16.08
CA ALA A 155 -9.89 8.88 -15.46
C ALA A 155 -10.49 7.50 -15.24
N TRP A 156 -9.80 6.47 -15.72
CA TRP A 156 -10.15 5.08 -15.52
C TRP A 156 -9.02 4.36 -14.79
N ALA A 157 -9.38 3.49 -13.84
CA ALA A 157 -8.45 2.61 -13.15
C ALA A 157 -9.01 1.20 -13.03
N ARG A 158 -8.13 0.19 -13.08
CA ARG A 158 -8.49 -1.21 -12.88
C ARG A 158 -7.33 -2.05 -12.37
N LEU A 159 -7.63 -3.24 -11.88
CA LEU A 159 -6.63 -4.24 -11.55
C LEU A 159 -6.35 -5.17 -12.73
N LYS A 160 -5.08 -5.53 -12.83
CA LYS A 160 -4.58 -6.61 -13.68
C LYS A 160 -3.76 -7.56 -12.85
N ASN A 161 -3.99 -8.85 -13.05
CA ASN A 161 -3.11 -9.87 -12.55
C ASN A 161 -1.94 -10.04 -13.52
N LYS A 162 -0.76 -9.61 -13.09
CA LYS A 162 0.49 -9.67 -13.86
C LYS A 162 1.06 -11.09 -13.96
N THR A 163 0.75 -11.96 -13.00
CA THR A 163 1.16 -13.38 -13.04
C THR A 163 0.47 -14.11 -14.20
N THR A 164 -0.83 -13.92 -14.37
CA THR A 164 -1.61 -14.62 -15.40
C THR A 164 -1.88 -13.79 -16.65
N GLY A 165 -1.60 -12.49 -16.60
CA GLY A 165 -1.98 -11.52 -17.64
C GLY A 165 -3.48 -11.16 -17.66
N ALA A 166 -4.28 -11.75 -16.77
CA ALA A 166 -5.72 -11.55 -16.75
C ALA A 166 -6.09 -10.14 -16.27
N VAL A 167 -6.93 -9.47 -17.03
CA VAL A 167 -7.53 -8.18 -16.67
C VAL A 167 -8.79 -8.42 -15.84
N LEU A 168 -8.90 -7.78 -14.68
CA LEU A 168 -10.07 -7.90 -13.82
C LEU A 168 -11.05 -6.78 -14.15
N SER A 169 -11.80 -6.90 -15.24
CA SER A 169 -12.74 -5.84 -15.67
C SER A 169 -13.81 -5.49 -14.64
N VAL A 170 -14.18 -6.41 -13.75
CA VAL A 170 -15.09 -6.14 -12.61
C VAL A 170 -14.54 -5.07 -11.65
N THR A 171 -13.22 -4.81 -11.69
CA THR A 171 -12.54 -3.82 -10.84
C THR A 171 -12.43 -2.45 -11.49
N GLU A 172 -12.96 -2.28 -12.71
CA GLU A 172 -12.91 -1.01 -13.42
C GLU A 172 -13.72 0.07 -12.69
N VAL A 173 -13.06 1.19 -12.40
CA VAL A 173 -13.65 2.37 -11.78
C VAL A 173 -13.32 3.61 -12.61
N MET A 174 -14.25 4.57 -12.62
CA MET A 174 -14.15 5.80 -13.41
C MET A 174 -14.47 7.04 -12.58
N HIS A 175 -13.78 8.13 -12.89
CA HIS A 175 -14.04 9.46 -12.38
C HIS A 175 -13.72 10.53 -13.41
N ASN A 176 -14.41 11.66 -13.40
CA ASN A 176 -14.37 12.66 -14.47
C ASN A 176 -14.32 14.11 -13.96
N ASN A 177 -13.80 14.32 -12.75
CA ASN A 177 -13.70 15.64 -12.15
C ASN A 177 -12.28 15.89 -11.60
N SER A 178 -11.93 17.17 -11.44
CA SER A 178 -10.62 17.65 -11.01
C SER A 178 -10.35 17.42 -9.52
N SER A 179 -11.39 17.18 -8.73
CA SER A 179 -11.28 16.84 -7.31
C SER A 179 -11.10 15.33 -7.11
N THR A 180 -10.11 14.96 -6.30
CA THR A 180 -9.84 13.55 -5.96
C THR A 180 -11.05 12.93 -5.27
N THR A 181 -11.59 11.86 -5.85
CA THR A 181 -12.70 11.10 -5.28
C THR A 181 -12.36 9.62 -5.25
N TRP A 182 -12.60 8.97 -4.12
CA TRP A 182 -12.45 7.53 -3.99
C TRP A 182 -13.63 6.81 -4.64
N LYS A 183 -13.31 5.88 -5.54
CA LYS A 183 -14.25 4.98 -6.19
C LYS A 183 -13.97 3.57 -5.74
N THR A 184 -15.03 2.82 -5.45
CA THR A 184 -14.97 1.42 -5.03
C THR A 184 -15.61 0.56 -6.11
N SER A 185 -14.93 -0.51 -6.51
CA SER A 185 -15.45 -1.49 -7.46
C SER A 185 -16.49 -2.41 -6.80
N PRO A 186 -17.28 -3.14 -7.60
CA PRO A 186 -17.94 -4.35 -7.14
C PRO A 186 -16.95 -5.34 -6.50
N ALA A 187 -17.48 -6.20 -5.63
CA ALA A 187 -16.71 -7.27 -5.00
C ALA A 187 -16.29 -8.34 -6.01
N PHE A 188 -15.09 -8.89 -5.84
CA PHE A 188 -14.53 -9.94 -6.69
C PHE A 188 -13.75 -10.97 -5.85
N LYS A 189 -13.46 -12.13 -6.44
CA LYS A 189 -12.63 -13.16 -5.82
C LYS A 189 -11.19 -13.04 -6.31
N LEU A 190 -10.24 -13.18 -5.39
CA LEU A 190 -8.82 -13.27 -5.73
C LEU A 190 -8.57 -14.54 -6.56
N HIS A 191 -7.60 -14.46 -7.47
CA HIS A 191 -7.17 -15.64 -8.24
C HIS A 191 -6.43 -16.59 -7.31
N SER A 192 -6.53 -17.90 -7.57
CA SER A 192 -5.93 -18.92 -6.72
C SER A 192 -4.40 -18.87 -6.76
N GLY A 193 -3.78 -19.08 -5.59
CA GLY A 193 -2.32 -19.12 -5.43
C GLY A 193 -1.67 -17.75 -5.34
N TYR A 194 -0.38 -17.70 -5.68
CA TYR A 194 0.46 -16.49 -5.62
C TYR A 194 0.29 -15.65 -6.88
N ASN A 195 -0.35 -14.50 -6.73
CA ASN A 195 -0.70 -13.63 -7.84
C ASN A 195 -0.19 -12.21 -7.60
N ASN A 196 0.47 -11.64 -8.61
CA ASN A 196 0.96 -10.27 -8.58
C ASN A 196 -0.07 -9.34 -9.21
N TYR A 197 -0.60 -8.38 -8.45
CA TYR A 197 -1.62 -7.45 -8.89
C TYR A 197 -1.03 -6.06 -9.10
N VAL A 198 -1.33 -5.47 -10.25
CA VAL A 198 -0.91 -4.12 -10.64
C VAL A 198 -2.12 -3.30 -11.03
N VAL A 199 -2.06 -2.00 -10.77
CA VAL A 199 -3.08 -1.05 -11.26
C VAL A 199 -2.75 -0.61 -12.67
N GLU A 200 -3.73 -0.66 -13.55
CA GLU A 200 -3.69 -0.01 -14.86
C GLU A 200 -4.52 1.28 -14.81
N LEU A 201 -3.98 2.34 -15.40
CA LEU A 201 -4.63 3.64 -15.54
C LEU A 201 -4.83 3.99 -17.01
N LYS A 202 -5.88 4.77 -17.29
CA LYS A 202 -6.18 5.28 -18.63
C LYS A 202 -6.86 6.63 -18.57
N SER A 203 -6.48 7.54 -19.46
CA SER A 203 -7.12 8.84 -19.71
C SER A 203 -7.97 8.79 -20.98
N SER A 204 -9.23 9.21 -20.97
CA SER A 204 -10.01 9.29 -22.21
C SER A 204 -9.62 10.48 -23.10
N SER A 205 -9.17 11.57 -22.48
CA SER A 205 -8.89 12.86 -23.13
C SER A 205 -7.41 13.09 -23.42
N GLY A 206 -6.50 12.29 -22.87
CA GLY A 206 -5.06 12.56 -22.88
C GLY A 206 -4.61 13.55 -21.79
N GLU A 207 -5.54 14.07 -20.99
CA GLU A 207 -5.22 14.87 -19.81
C GLU A 207 -4.60 14.00 -18.71
N THR A 208 -3.89 14.65 -17.78
CA THR A 208 -3.25 13.94 -16.66
C THR A 208 -4.30 13.37 -15.72
N VAL A 209 -4.35 12.05 -15.66
CA VAL A 209 -5.04 11.28 -14.62
C VAL A 209 -4.13 11.19 -13.41
N ASN A 210 -4.61 11.65 -12.27
CA ASN A 210 -3.92 11.49 -10.99
C ASN A 210 -4.63 10.40 -10.19
N LEU A 211 -3.86 9.36 -9.84
CA LEU A 211 -4.23 8.35 -8.86
C LEU A 211 -3.60 8.76 -7.52
N ALA A 212 -4.41 9.35 -6.63
CA ALA A 212 -3.97 9.75 -5.29
C ALA A 212 -3.62 8.54 -4.41
N GLY A 213 -4.20 7.38 -4.72
CA GLY A 213 -3.92 6.13 -4.05
C GLY A 213 -4.83 5.02 -4.58
N ALA A 214 -4.34 3.79 -4.54
CA ALA A 214 -5.11 2.59 -4.82
C ALA A 214 -4.93 1.59 -3.68
N ARG A 215 -5.97 0.79 -3.42
CA ARG A 215 -5.93 -0.29 -2.43
C ARG A 215 -6.91 -1.41 -2.75
N ILE A 216 -6.62 -2.60 -2.25
CA ILE A 216 -7.52 -3.75 -2.24
C ILE A 216 -7.96 -3.95 -0.80
N ARG A 217 -9.27 -3.91 -0.56
CA ARG A 217 -9.85 -4.26 0.74
C ARG A 217 -10.41 -5.67 0.65
N ILE A 218 -10.04 -6.51 1.60
CA ILE A 218 -10.48 -7.90 1.72
C ILE A 218 -11.37 -8.00 2.96
N SER A 219 -12.61 -8.41 2.79
CA SER A 219 -13.58 -8.55 3.87
C SER A 219 -14.52 -9.72 3.61
N ARG A 220 -15.28 -10.12 4.64
CA ARG A 220 -16.46 -10.97 4.45
C ARG A 220 -17.61 -10.15 3.85
#